data_AF-A0A920GAG4-F1
#
_entry.id   AF-A0A920GAG4-F1
#
_cell.length_a   1.000
_cell.length_b   1.000
_cell.length_c   1.000
_cell.angle_alpha   90.00
_cell.angle_beta   90.00
_cell.angle_gamma   90.00
#
_symmetry.space_group_name_H-M   'P 1'
#
loop_
_entity.id
_entity.type
_entity.pdbx_description
1 polymer ?
#
loop_
_entity_poly.entity_id
_entity_poly.type
_entity_poly.pdbx_seq_one_letter_code
_entity_poly.pdbx_strand_id
1 'polypeptide(L)'
;MRFNLLFRTTFLNLIFSLLIPFVSHTNELKYIFKSGSEGYNTFRIPSIITTDSGVVLAFAEGRKNSSSDSGDIDLVLKRSTDGGKTWGDLIVIRDDSTNVCGNPSPVIDRKTGKIFLLSTWNRGDDTESEIINMTSVDTRRVYVMNSIDEGLSWSKPIEITDKVKTKLDLVRNWSSSWDSDKRR
;
A
#
# COMPACT_ATOMS: atom_id res chain seq x y z
N MET A 1 21.62 14.24 -89.18
CA MET A 1 20.25 13.70 -89.19
C MET A 1 20.21 12.47 -88.28
N ARG A 2 19.82 12.64 -87.01
CA ARG A 2 19.42 11.56 -86.08
C ARG A 2 18.67 12.22 -84.91
N PHE A 3 17.39 11.89 -84.80
CA PHE A 3 16.48 12.23 -83.71
C PHE A 3 16.80 11.33 -82.50
N ASN A 4 16.64 11.83 -81.26
CA ASN A 4 16.01 11.08 -80.16
C ASN A 4 15.69 11.95 -78.94
N LEU A 5 14.38 11.95 -78.63
CA LEU A 5 13.66 12.11 -77.35
C LEU A 5 14.46 12.21 -76.04
N LEU A 6 14.01 13.05 -75.11
CA LEU A 6 13.69 12.61 -73.73
C LEU A 6 12.87 13.63 -72.90
N PHE A 7 11.62 13.24 -72.66
CA PHE A 7 10.82 13.31 -71.42
C PHE A 7 10.66 14.59 -70.57
N ARG A 8 9.41 15.06 -70.56
CA ARG A 8 8.74 15.82 -69.49
C ARG A 8 8.77 15.08 -68.15
N THR A 9 9.01 15.80 -67.05
CA THR A 9 8.46 15.46 -65.72
C THR A 9 8.20 16.74 -64.93
N THR A 10 6.95 17.23 -64.92
CA THR A 10 6.44 18.12 -63.87
C THR A 10 5.82 17.24 -62.80
N PHE A 11 6.45 17.15 -61.64
CA PHE A 11 5.95 16.38 -60.50
C PHE A 11 4.72 17.06 -59.88
N LEU A 12 3.65 16.27 -59.74
CA LEU A 12 2.45 16.55 -58.97
C LEU A 12 2.83 16.85 -57.50
N ASN A 13 2.55 18.06 -57.04
CA ASN A 13 2.31 18.35 -55.63
C ASN A 13 0.81 18.34 -55.42
N LEU A 14 0.26 17.34 -54.71
CA LEU A 14 -0.86 17.49 -53.79
C LEU A 14 -1.24 16.12 -53.20
N ILE A 15 -1.71 16.15 -51.95
CA ILE A 15 -2.20 15.03 -51.12
C ILE A 15 -1.10 14.36 -50.29
N PHE A 16 -0.63 15.08 -49.26
CA PHE A 16 -0.08 14.46 -48.05
C PHE A 16 -0.73 15.15 -46.85
N SER A 17 -2.03 14.90 -46.66
CA SER A 17 -2.74 15.36 -45.46
C SER A 17 -3.85 14.36 -45.16
N LEU A 18 -3.92 13.95 -43.88
CA LEU A 18 -4.94 13.11 -43.23
C LEU A 18 -4.67 11.60 -43.20
N LEU A 19 -3.50 11.22 -42.70
CA LEU A 19 -3.35 10.04 -41.85
C LEU A 19 -2.66 10.48 -40.56
N ILE A 20 -3.38 11.21 -39.70
CA ILE A 20 -2.97 11.33 -38.30
C ILE A 20 -3.54 10.09 -37.63
N PRO A 21 -2.72 9.08 -37.28
CA PRO A 21 -3.22 7.98 -36.46
C PRO A 21 -3.74 8.58 -35.15
N PHE A 22 -5.01 8.32 -34.85
CA PHE A 22 -5.56 8.59 -33.54
C PHE A 22 -4.83 7.68 -32.55
N VAL A 23 -3.77 8.21 -31.92
CA VAL A 23 -3.12 7.52 -30.82
C VAL A 23 -4.10 7.56 -29.67
N SER A 24 -4.84 6.47 -29.47
CA SER A 24 -5.63 6.28 -28.28
C SER A 24 -4.68 6.24 -27.09
N HIS A 25 -4.67 7.31 -26.29
CA HIS A 25 -3.91 7.33 -25.04
C HIS A 25 -4.70 6.50 -24.04
N THR A 26 -4.39 5.20 -23.95
CA THR A 26 -4.84 4.41 -22.81
C THR A 26 -4.12 4.95 -21.60
N ASN A 27 -4.85 5.57 -20.67
CA ASN A 27 -4.27 5.93 -19.38
C ASN A 27 -3.85 4.62 -18.69
N GLU A 28 -2.55 4.31 -18.74
CA GLU A 28 -2.00 3.18 -17.99
C GLU A 28 -2.23 3.46 -16.51
N LEU A 29 -2.89 2.53 -15.81
CA LEU A 29 -3.09 2.65 -14.37
C LEU A 29 -1.72 2.61 -13.69
N LYS A 30 -1.34 3.71 -13.04
CA LYS A 30 -0.11 3.79 -12.27
C LYS A 30 -0.32 3.23 -10.87
N TYR A 31 -0.05 1.95 -10.70
CA TYR A 31 -0.10 1.30 -9.40
C TYR A 31 1.07 1.74 -8.51
N ILE A 32 0.78 2.10 -7.26
CA ILE A 32 1.82 2.20 -6.22
C ILE A 32 2.23 0.76 -5.83
N PHE A 33 1.23 -0.06 -5.50
CA PHE A 33 1.37 -1.48 -5.21
C PHE A 33 0.61 -2.30 -6.25
N LYS A 34 1.32 -3.15 -7.00
CA LYS A 34 0.74 -3.98 -8.06
C LYS A 34 0.60 -5.42 -7.57
N SER A 35 -0.60 -5.98 -7.61
CA SER A 35 -0.84 -7.40 -7.28
C SER A 35 0.04 -8.31 -8.15
N GLY A 36 0.57 -9.38 -7.54
CA GLY A 36 1.46 -10.33 -8.20
C GLY A 36 2.88 -9.79 -8.46
N SER A 37 3.32 -8.78 -7.73
CA SER A 37 4.66 -8.19 -7.87
C SER A 37 5.38 -8.07 -6.53
N GLU A 38 6.70 -7.85 -6.57
CA GLU A 38 7.54 -7.62 -5.39
C GLU A 38 7.46 -8.74 -4.32
N GLY A 39 7.11 -9.96 -4.75
CA GLY A 39 6.98 -11.12 -3.87
C GLY A 39 5.59 -11.30 -3.22
N TYR A 40 4.62 -10.45 -3.53
CA TYR A 40 3.29 -10.48 -2.93
C TYR A 40 2.19 -10.80 -3.94
N ASN A 41 1.28 -11.69 -3.54
CA ASN A 41 0.06 -11.95 -4.29
C ASN A 41 -0.82 -10.71 -4.34
N THR A 42 -1.12 -10.11 -3.19
CA THR A 42 -2.10 -9.02 -3.08
C THR A 42 -1.62 -7.96 -2.10
N PHE A 43 -1.93 -6.69 -2.38
CA PHE A 43 -1.77 -5.59 -1.42
C PHE A 43 -3.14 -5.07 -0.98
N ARG A 44 -3.36 -4.89 0.33
CA ARG A 44 -4.62 -4.40 0.90
C ARG A 44 -4.38 -3.41 2.05
N ILE A 45 -5.46 -2.83 2.54
CA ILE A 45 -5.50 -1.92 3.70
C ILE A 45 -4.55 -0.73 3.51
N PRO A 46 -4.78 0.10 2.49
CA PRO A 46 -3.90 1.22 2.20
C PRO A 46 -4.04 2.31 3.28
N SER A 47 -2.92 2.91 3.65
CA SER A 47 -2.89 4.20 4.35
C SER A 47 -1.79 5.09 3.76
N ILE A 48 -1.93 6.40 3.87
CA ILE A 48 -1.01 7.34 3.24
C ILE A 48 -0.89 8.62 4.07
N ILE A 49 0.34 9.14 4.20
CA ILE A 49 0.63 10.41 4.86
C ILE A 49 1.65 11.22 4.06
N THR A 50 1.67 12.53 4.29
CA THR A 50 2.66 13.45 3.70
C THR A 50 3.37 14.20 4.83
N THR A 51 4.70 14.12 4.83
CA THR A 51 5.55 14.85 5.79
C THR A 51 5.57 16.33 5.47
N ASP A 52 6.09 17.15 6.39
CA ASP A 52 6.20 18.61 6.18
C ASP A 52 7.16 18.97 5.04
N SER A 53 8.12 18.09 4.71
CA SER A 53 9.04 18.28 3.57
C SER A 53 8.39 17.96 2.21
N GLY A 54 7.18 17.41 2.19
CA GLY A 54 6.49 16.99 0.97
C GLY A 54 6.75 15.53 0.56
N VAL A 55 7.48 14.75 1.37
CA VAL A 55 7.62 13.31 1.16
C VAL A 55 6.29 12.61 1.41
N VAL A 56 5.88 11.75 0.47
CA VAL A 56 4.66 10.96 0.57
C VAL A 56 5.01 9.51 0.91
N LEU A 57 4.36 8.96 1.93
CA LEU A 57 4.55 7.60 2.41
C LEU A 57 3.24 6.83 2.25
N ALA A 58 3.21 5.84 1.38
CA ALA A 58 2.06 4.96 1.14
C ALA A 58 2.33 3.58 1.73
N PHE A 59 1.47 3.14 2.63
CA PHE A 59 1.57 1.90 3.37
C PHE A 59 0.54 0.90 2.85
N ALA A 60 0.83 -0.38 3.00
CA ALA A 60 -0.11 -1.45 2.75
C ALA A 60 0.23 -2.69 3.59
N GLU A 61 -0.72 -3.60 3.65
CA GLU A 61 -0.44 -5.02 3.89
C GLU A 61 0.07 -5.64 2.59
N GLY A 62 1.25 -6.26 2.63
CA GLY A 62 1.75 -7.15 1.59
C GLY A 62 1.35 -8.58 1.94
N ARG A 63 0.37 -9.15 1.23
CA ARG A 63 -0.14 -10.50 1.48
C ARG A 63 0.56 -11.47 0.55
N LYS A 64 1.42 -12.35 1.09
CA LYS A 64 2.34 -13.15 0.27
C LYS A 64 1.61 -14.14 -0.63
N ASN A 65 0.70 -14.92 -0.06
CA ASN A 65 0.19 -16.12 -0.74
C ASN A 65 -1.20 -15.96 -1.38
N SER A 66 -2.05 -15.07 -0.85
CA SER A 66 -3.42 -14.88 -1.34
C SER A 66 -3.98 -13.51 -0.93
N SER A 67 -5.22 -13.22 -1.32
CA SER A 67 -5.98 -12.07 -0.84
C SER A 67 -6.62 -12.26 0.54
N SER A 68 -6.40 -13.41 1.21
CA SER A 68 -6.95 -13.75 2.54
C SER A 68 -6.54 -12.75 3.63
N ASP A 69 -7.39 -12.55 4.64
CA ASP A 69 -7.13 -11.72 5.83
C ASP A 69 -6.29 -12.46 6.91
N SER A 70 -5.76 -13.65 6.59
CA SER A 70 -4.94 -14.48 7.48
C SER A 70 -3.83 -15.19 6.72
N GLY A 71 -2.78 -15.60 7.44
CA GLY A 71 -1.54 -16.17 6.90
C GLY A 71 -0.36 -15.19 6.94
N ASP A 72 0.62 -15.39 6.07
CA ASP A 72 1.84 -14.58 5.94
C ASP A 72 1.50 -13.22 5.30
N ILE A 73 1.44 -12.18 6.16
CA ILE A 73 1.11 -10.81 5.80
C ILE A 73 2.13 -9.85 6.43
N ASP A 74 2.80 -9.08 5.59
CA ASP A 74 3.80 -8.10 5.99
C ASP A 74 3.23 -6.68 5.98
N LEU A 75 3.82 -5.80 6.79
CA LEU A 75 3.62 -4.35 6.64
C LEU A 75 4.67 -3.79 5.71
N VAL A 76 4.21 -3.11 4.66
CA VAL A 76 5.08 -2.58 3.60
C VAL A 76 4.81 -1.09 3.34
N LEU A 77 5.79 -0.43 2.74
CA LEU A 77 5.79 0.99 2.43
C LEU A 77 6.39 1.23 1.04
N LYS A 78 5.85 2.21 0.32
CA LYS A 78 6.57 2.92 -0.74
C LYS A 78 6.64 4.40 -0.43
N ARG A 79 7.75 5.01 -0.84
CA ARG A 79 8.09 6.40 -0.57
C ARG A 79 8.20 7.19 -1.86
N SER A 80 7.70 8.41 -1.87
CA SER A 80 7.82 9.38 -2.96
C SER A 80 8.40 10.69 -2.44
N THR A 81 9.38 11.24 -3.15
CA THR A 81 10.03 12.53 -2.84
C THR A 81 9.61 13.66 -3.77
N ASP A 82 8.66 13.41 -4.67
CA ASP A 82 8.23 14.35 -5.71
C ASP A 82 6.71 14.58 -5.70
N GLY A 83 6.09 14.42 -4.52
CA GLY A 83 4.67 14.65 -4.31
C GLY A 83 3.76 13.54 -4.85
N GLY A 84 4.26 12.30 -4.91
CA GLY A 84 3.51 11.13 -5.37
C GLY A 84 3.60 10.87 -6.88
N LYS A 85 4.46 11.60 -7.61
CA LYS A 85 4.62 11.42 -9.06
C LYS A 85 5.42 10.17 -9.37
N THR A 86 6.49 9.88 -8.64
CA THR A 86 7.28 8.66 -8.72
C THR A 86 7.42 8.01 -7.35
N TRP A 87 7.60 6.70 -7.33
CA TRP A 87 7.67 5.88 -6.12
C TRP A 87 8.95 5.06 -6.16
N GLY A 88 9.67 5.04 -5.04
CA GLY A 88 10.84 4.18 -4.86
C GLY A 88 10.45 2.72 -4.65
N ASP A 89 11.48 1.90 -4.41
CA ASP A 89 11.34 0.47 -4.14
C ASP A 89 10.50 0.19 -2.90
N LEU A 90 9.91 -1.00 -2.85
CA LEU A 90 9.20 -1.50 -1.67
C LEU A 90 10.13 -1.59 -0.46
N ILE A 91 9.68 -1.05 0.67
CA ILE A 91 10.31 -1.18 1.99
C ILE A 91 9.42 -2.09 2.84
N VAL A 92 9.98 -3.21 3.33
CA VAL A 92 9.31 -4.05 4.33
C VAL A 92 9.55 -3.43 5.71
N ILE A 93 8.48 -2.96 6.35
CA ILE A 93 8.52 -2.36 7.69
C ILE A 93 8.54 -3.46 8.75
N ARG A 94 7.72 -4.50 8.55
CA ARG A 94 7.61 -5.63 9.47
C ARG A 94 7.18 -6.89 8.72
N ASP A 95 8.00 -7.92 8.83
CA ASP A 95 7.71 -9.32 8.48
C ASP A 95 7.90 -10.13 9.77
N ASP A 96 6.94 -11.00 10.08
CA ASP A 96 7.01 -11.91 11.22
C ASP A 96 6.68 -13.34 10.78
N SER A 97 7.40 -13.81 9.76
CA SER A 97 7.27 -15.15 9.18
C SER A 97 5.83 -15.40 8.73
N THR A 98 5.19 -16.47 9.22
CA THR A 98 3.85 -16.85 8.79
C THR A 98 2.73 -16.02 9.42
N ASN A 99 3.04 -15.04 10.26
CA ASN A 99 2.05 -14.27 11.02
C ASN A 99 1.50 -13.07 10.27
N VAL A 100 0.43 -12.49 10.83
CA VAL A 100 -0.21 -11.29 10.27
C VAL A 100 0.36 -10.05 10.92
N CYS A 101 1.12 -9.25 10.17
CA CYS A 101 1.43 -7.87 10.50
C CYS A 101 0.52 -6.96 9.67
N GLY A 102 -0.49 -6.35 10.28
CA GLY A 102 -1.59 -5.74 9.54
C GLY A 102 -2.08 -4.38 10.05
N ASN A 103 -3.06 -3.83 9.35
CA ASN A 103 -3.76 -2.58 9.68
C ASN A 103 -2.84 -1.37 9.90
N PRO A 104 -2.02 -0.96 8.89
CA PRO A 104 -1.11 0.17 9.04
C PRO A 104 -1.88 1.49 9.28
N SER A 105 -1.65 2.11 10.44
CA SER A 105 -2.28 3.36 10.86
C SER A 105 -1.22 4.40 11.23
N PRO A 106 -0.61 5.07 10.24
CA PRO A 106 0.45 6.06 10.45
C PRO A 106 -0.08 7.41 10.95
N VAL A 107 0.67 8.06 11.82
CA VAL A 107 0.45 9.44 12.29
C VAL A 107 1.78 10.17 12.41
N ILE A 108 1.79 11.46 12.09
CA ILE A 108 2.97 12.33 12.21
C ILE A 108 2.81 13.23 13.42
N ASP A 109 3.80 13.23 14.31
CA ASP A 109 3.97 14.33 15.25
C ASP A 109 4.58 15.54 14.52
N ARG A 110 3.72 16.49 14.14
CA ARG A 110 4.11 17.71 13.40
C ARG A 110 5.10 18.61 14.17
N LYS A 111 5.27 18.42 15.48
CA LYS A 111 6.28 19.20 16.24
C LYS A 111 7.69 18.68 16.03
N THR A 112 7.84 17.37 15.87
CA THR A 112 9.16 16.71 15.80
C THR A 112 9.45 16.12 14.43
N GLY A 113 8.45 16.00 13.56
CA GLY A 113 8.53 15.27 12.29
C GLY A 113 8.53 13.74 12.46
N LYS A 114 8.47 13.23 13.70
CA LYS A 114 8.48 11.80 13.99
C LYS A 114 7.21 11.14 13.50
N ILE A 115 7.37 10.03 12.79
CA ILE A 115 6.25 9.23 12.31
C ILE A 115 6.05 8.06 13.27
N PHE A 116 4.83 7.88 13.76
CA PHE A 116 4.41 6.68 14.47
C PHE A 116 3.54 5.84 13.55
N LEU A 117 3.78 4.53 13.53
CA LEU A 117 2.94 3.56 12.85
C LEU A 117 2.32 2.66 13.90
N LEU A 118 1.02 2.83 14.13
CA LEU A 118 0.24 1.85 14.86
C LEU A 118 -0.11 0.71 13.91
N SER A 119 -0.07 -0.51 14.41
CA SER A 119 -0.44 -1.69 13.66
C SER A 119 -0.98 -2.79 14.56
N THR A 120 -1.62 -3.76 13.94
CA THR A 120 -2.08 -4.97 14.61
C THR A 120 -1.19 -6.15 14.28
N TRP A 121 -1.19 -7.14 15.17
CA TRP A 121 -0.56 -8.42 14.93
C TRP A 121 -1.45 -9.57 15.42
N ASN A 122 -1.48 -10.69 14.71
CA ASN A 122 -2.02 -11.95 15.19
C ASN A 122 -1.27 -13.12 14.56
N ARG A 123 -1.43 -14.32 15.13
CA ARG A 123 -0.87 -15.52 14.53
C ARG A 123 -1.47 -15.75 13.14
N GLY A 124 -0.68 -16.28 12.23
CA GLY A 124 -1.12 -16.54 10.85
C GLY A 124 -2.17 -17.65 10.73
N ASP A 125 -2.16 -18.58 11.67
CA ASP A 125 -3.11 -19.67 11.79
C ASP A 125 -4.38 -19.30 12.57
N ASP A 126 -4.44 -18.11 13.16
CA ASP A 126 -5.66 -17.55 13.74
C ASP A 126 -6.42 -16.74 12.68
N THR A 127 -7.60 -17.23 12.30
CA THR A 127 -8.49 -16.50 11.39
C THR A 127 -9.19 -15.35 12.10
N GLU A 128 -9.62 -14.35 11.33
CA GLU A 128 -10.42 -13.25 11.87
C GLU A 128 -11.70 -13.75 12.57
N SER A 129 -12.35 -14.78 12.02
CA SER A 129 -13.54 -15.39 12.63
C SER A 129 -13.23 -15.99 14.00
N GLU A 130 -12.13 -16.73 14.14
CA GLU A 130 -11.73 -17.32 15.42
C GLU A 130 -11.38 -16.25 16.45
N ILE A 131 -10.72 -15.17 16.04
CA ILE A 131 -10.40 -14.04 16.91
C ILE A 131 -11.69 -13.37 17.40
N ILE A 132 -12.65 -13.11 16.51
CA ILE A 132 -13.95 -12.50 16.85
C ILE A 132 -14.75 -13.38 17.80
N ASN A 133 -14.73 -14.70 17.57
CA ASN A 133 -15.45 -15.69 18.37
C ASN A 133 -14.70 -16.11 19.64
N MET A 134 -13.51 -15.55 19.90
CA MET A 134 -12.64 -15.90 21.03
C MET A 134 -12.28 -17.38 21.09
N THR A 135 -12.13 -18.02 19.93
CA THR A 135 -11.70 -19.41 19.79
C THR A 135 -10.29 -19.55 19.21
N SER A 136 -9.63 -18.44 18.89
CA SER A 136 -8.26 -18.39 18.40
C SER A 136 -7.25 -18.79 19.49
N VAL A 137 -6.05 -19.20 19.06
CA VAL A 137 -4.94 -19.56 19.96
C VAL A 137 -4.42 -18.33 20.69
N ASP A 138 -4.30 -17.20 19.99
CA ASP A 138 -3.95 -15.91 20.57
C ASP A 138 -4.99 -14.84 20.18
N THR A 139 -4.99 -13.71 20.88
CA THR A 139 -5.82 -12.56 20.53
C THR A 139 -5.04 -11.61 19.62
N ARG A 140 -5.76 -10.80 18.83
CA ARG A 140 -5.11 -9.71 18.07
C ARG A 140 -4.50 -8.68 19.03
N ARG A 141 -3.22 -8.38 18.79
CA ARG A 141 -2.36 -7.50 19.59
C ARG A 141 -2.14 -6.17 18.88
N VAL A 142 -1.76 -5.15 19.65
CA VAL A 142 -1.50 -3.79 19.13
C VAL A 142 -0.03 -3.44 19.33
N TYR A 143 0.59 -2.93 18.27
CA TYR A 143 2.00 -2.55 18.24
C TYR A 143 2.18 -1.11 17.76
N VAL A 144 3.28 -0.50 18.18
CA VAL A 144 3.77 0.78 17.67
C VAL A 144 5.21 0.66 17.18
N MET A 145 5.48 1.23 16.02
CA MET A 145 6.83 1.48 15.48
C MET A 145 6.96 2.97 15.19
N ASN A 146 8.19 3.45 15.00
CA ASN A 146 8.40 4.83 14.60
C ASN A 146 9.57 4.99 13.64
N SER A 147 9.49 6.03 12.81
CA SER A 147 10.55 6.51 11.95
C SER A 147 10.90 7.95 12.32
N ILE A 148 12.19 8.25 12.32
CA ILE A 148 12.76 9.59 12.53
C ILE A 148 13.50 10.10 11.28
N ASP A 149 13.39 9.38 10.17
CA ASP A 149 14.10 9.59 8.90
C ASP A 149 13.15 9.52 7.70
N GLU A 150 11.92 10.01 7.90
CA GLU A 150 10.88 10.10 6.87
C GLU A 150 10.58 8.77 6.16
N GLY A 151 10.47 7.70 6.95
CA GLY A 151 10.06 6.37 6.50
C GLY A 151 11.18 5.54 5.86
N LEU A 152 12.44 5.99 5.90
CA LEU A 152 13.57 5.20 5.40
C LEU A 152 13.90 4.01 6.31
N SER A 153 13.78 4.18 7.62
CA SER A 153 13.94 3.11 8.60
C SER A 153 12.92 3.19 9.72
N TRP A 154 12.71 2.05 10.39
CA TRP A 154 11.70 1.89 11.43
C TRP A 154 12.30 1.26 12.68
N SER A 155 11.86 1.73 13.84
CA SER A 155 12.20 1.11 15.12
C SER A 155 11.68 -0.33 15.20
N LYS A 156 12.27 -1.12 16.09
CA LYS A 156 11.67 -2.41 16.49
C LYS A 156 10.21 -2.20 16.96
N PRO A 157 9.32 -3.17 16.72
CA PRO A 157 7.93 -3.09 17.16
C PRO A 157 7.84 -3.15 18.68
N ILE A 158 7.09 -2.22 19.27
CA ILE A 158 6.81 -2.18 20.71
C ILE A 158 5.35 -2.59 20.91
N GLU A 159 5.12 -3.68 21.63
CA GLU A 159 3.76 -4.10 21.97
C GLU A 159 3.15 -3.14 23.00
N ILE A 160 1.90 -2.74 22.76
CA ILE A 160 1.12 -1.86 23.65
C ILE A 160 -0.24 -2.46 24.01
N THR A 161 -0.51 -3.72 23.68
CA THR A 161 -1.80 -4.40 23.89
C THR A 161 -2.34 -4.17 25.31
N ASP A 162 -1.56 -4.44 26.35
CA ASP A 162 -1.98 -4.29 27.75
C ASP A 162 -2.30 -2.84 28.16
N LYS A 163 -1.83 -1.86 27.38
CA LYS A 163 -2.07 -0.43 27.65
C LYS A 163 -3.37 0.06 26.99
N VAL A 164 -3.83 -0.61 25.94
CA VAL A 164 -4.93 -0.12 25.08
C VAL A 164 -6.11 -1.08 24.98
N LYS A 165 -5.92 -2.34 25.33
CA LYS A 165 -6.97 -3.36 25.42
C LYS A 165 -7.45 -3.44 26.85
N THR A 166 -8.74 -3.21 27.09
CA THR A 166 -9.28 -3.30 28.45
C THR A 166 -9.39 -4.77 28.88
N LYS A 167 -9.39 -5.04 30.19
CA LYS A 167 -9.63 -6.41 30.71
C LYS A 167 -10.99 -6.98 30.26
N LEU A 168 -11.97 -6.13 29.95
CA LEU A 168 -13.27 -6.55 29.41
C LEU A 168 -13.18 -7.05 27.96
N ASP A 169 -12.22 -6.56 27.18
CA ASP A 169 -11.97 -7.00 25.80
C ASP A 169 -11.26 -8.37 25.74
N LEU A 170 -10.88 -8.93 26.88
CA LEU A 170 -10.38 -10.30 27.02
C LEU A 170 -11.50 -11.31 27.32
N VAL A 171 -12.72 -10.85 27.60
CA VAL A 171 -13.83 -11.69 28.12
C VAL A 171 -15.14 -11.51 27.34
N ARG A 172 -15.29 -10.50 26.48
CA ARG A 172 -16.53 -10.22 25.76
C ARG A 172 -16.48 -10.61 24.28
N ASN A 173 -17.54 -11.31 23.84
CA ASN A 173 -17.93 -11.45 22.43
C ASN A 173 -18.02 -10.04 21.80
N TRP A 174 -17.09 -9.76 20.87
CA TRP A 174 -16.95 -8.49 20.15
C TRP A 174 -18.25 -8.05 19.43
N SER A 175 -19.12 -9.02 19.11
CA SER A 175 -20.41 -8.81 18.41
C SER A 175 -21.43 -7.94 19.15
N SER A 176 -21.23 -7.64 20.44
CA SER A 176 -22.14 -6.81 21.23
C SER A 176 -21.70 -5.35 21.41
N SER A 177 -20.52 -4.96 20.91
CA SER A 177 -19.96 -3.61 21.15
C SER A 177 -20.24 -2.59 20.03
N TRP A 178 -20.69 -3.05 18.85
CA TRP A 178 -21.23 -2.21 17.78
C TRP A 178 -22.68 -1.77 18.06
N ASP A 179 -23.01 -1.54 19.33
CA ASP A 179 -24.26 -0.92 19.69
C ASP A 179 -24.17 0.57 19.34
N SER A 180 -25.01 1.01 18.42
CA SER A 180 -25.01 2.36 17.83
C SER A 180 -25.23 3.48 18.85
N ASP A 181 -25.58 3.14 20.10
CA ASP A 181 -25.95 4.05 21.17
C ASP A 181 -24.79 4.68 21.95
N LYS A 182 -23.53 4.31 21.70
CA LYS A 182 -22.37 4.94 22.36
C LYS A 182 -21.68 6.03 21.54
N ARG A 183 -22.32 6.49 20.45
CA ARG A 183 -21.90 7.70 19.73
C ARG A 183 -22.56 8.96 20.33
N ARG A 184 -22.13 9.36 21.53
CA ARG A 184 -22.25 10.74 22.04
C ARG A 184 -21.07 11.09 22.92
#